data_AF-A0A935ASN2-F1
#
_entry.id   AF-A0A935ASN2-F1
#
_cell.length_a   1.000
_cell.length_b   1.000
_cell.length_c   1.000
_cell.angle_alpha   90.00
_cell.angle_beta   90.00
_cell.angle_gamma   90.00
#
_symmetry.space_group_name_H-M   'P 1'
#
loop_
_entity.id
_entity.type
_entity.pdbx_description
1 polymer ?
#
loop_
_entity_poly.entity_id
_entity_poly.type
_entity_poly.pdbx_seq_one_letter_code
_entity_poly.pdbx_strand_id
1 'polypeptide(L)'
;MKTNLFKFTMLLVFSLGMFFTSCTDSSESTDAATAEDYSEEVVTRTRDAAALGKGGCYELVFPVTVVFADSTTAEVDSYEALKAAIKAWKVDNPDVKTRPQLAYPFDVINDAGEVITVTDATVQKELRALCGKSIIGGNHGNGHGQGGHGGQGGHDNACFKINFPFSVSLPDSTIITLNSKEDRKTLHDAIKEYRKNNPGVRVHPELVFPITVTMEDGTVVTVNTQDELKALKESCD
;
A
#
# COMPACT_ATOMS: atom_id res chain seq x y z
N MET A 1 -90.67 5.63 -25.97
CA MET A 1 -91.18 4.33 -25.48
C MET A 1 -89.97 3.45 -25.19
N LYS A 2 -89.91 2.88 -23.98
CA LYS A 2 -88.96 1.87 -23.46
C LYS A 2 -87.52 2.31 -23.12
N THR A 3 -87.34 2.28 -21.81
CA THR A 3 -86.20 2.39 -20.91
C THR A 3 -85.37 1.10 -20.82
N ASN A 4 -84.14 1.26 -20.32
CA ASN A 4 -83.30 0.30 -19.57
C ASN A 4 -82.65 -0.86 -20.36
N LEU A 5 -81.33 -1.02 -20.21
CA LEU A 5 -80.84 -2.05 -19.27
C LEU A 5 -79.39 -1.81 -18.84
N PHE A 6 -79.28 -1.38 -17.59
CA PHE A 6 -78.12 -1.46 -16.72
C PHE A 6 -77.75 -2.94 -16.52
N LYS A 7 -76.49 -3.34 -16.77
CA LYS A 7 -75.87 -4.49 -16.11
C LYS A 7 -74.45 -4.16 -15.68
N PHE A 8 -74.37 -3.89 -14.39
CA PHE A 8 -73.19 -3.74 -13.56
C PHE A 8 -72.85 -5.14 -13.04
N THR A 9 -71.66 -5.67 -13.29
CA THR A 9 -71.14 -6.83 -12.53
C THR A 9 -69.61 -6.82 -12.58
N MET A 10 -68.99 -6.58 -11.42
CA MET A 10 -67.79 -7.24 -10.83
C MET A 10 -66.71 -7.74 -11.81
N LEU A 11 -65.41 -7.50 -11.66
CA LEU A 11 -64.57 -7.46 -10.45
C LEU A 11 -63.12 -7.17 -10.93
N LEU A 12 -62.26 -6.61 -10.06
CA LEU A 12 -60.79 -6.80 -9.92
C LEU A 12 -60.00 -7.37 -11.13
N VAL A 13 -58.89 -6.76 -11.59
CA VAL A 13 -57.64 -6.62 -10.84
C VAL A 13 -56.83 -5.41 -11.33
N PHE A 14 -56.36 -4.63 -10.36
CA PHE A 14 -55.32 -3.62 -10.46
C PHE A 14 -54.00 -4.27 -10.04
N SER A 15 -53.05 -4.47 -10.95
CA SER A 15 -51.60 -4.59 -10.65
C SER A 15 -50.86 -4.84 -11.97
N LEU A 16 -50.09 -3.86 -12.45
CA LEU A 16 -48.66 -3.76 -12.19
C LEU A 16 -47.88 -4.99 -12.68
N GLY A 17 -47.41 -4.90 -13.91
CA GLY A 17 -46.36 -5.73 -14.46
C GLY A 17 -45.36 -4.84 -15.18
N MET A 18 -44.76 -3.86 -14.48
CA MET A 18 -43.45 -3.38 -14.89
C MET A 18 -42.53 -4.59 -14.78
N PHE A 19 -42.16 -5.15 -15.93
CA PHE A 19 -41.08 -6.11 -16.01
C PHE A 19 -39.80 -5.38 -15.60
N PHE A 20 -39.50 -5.39 -14.30
CA PHE A 20 -38.13 -5.29 -13.84
C PHE A 20 -37.43 -6.53 -14.40
N THR A 21 -36.70 -6.34 -15.50
CA THR A 21 -35.70 -7.31 -15.91
C THR A 21 -34.66 -7.35 -14.79
N SER A 22 -34.82 -8.32 -13.90
CA SER A 22 -33.81 -8.71 -12.93
C SER A 22 -32.57 -9.10 -13.72
N CYS A 23 -31.44 -8.44 -13.45
CA CYS A 23 -30.15 -8.94 -13.92
C CYS A 23 -30.02 -10.38 -13.40
N THR A 24 -29.89 -11.32 -14.34
CA THR A 24 -29.54 -12.70 -14.04
C THR A 24 -28.06 -12.73 -13.68
N ASP A 25 -27.79 -12.90 -12.40
CA ASP A 25 -26.48 -13.27 -11.88
C ASP A 25 -26.18 -14.71 -12.36
N SER A 26 -25.22 -14.87 -13.28
CA SER A 26 -24.56 -16.15 -13.61
C SER A 26 -23.57 -16.02 -14.78
N SER A 27 -22.38 -15.49 -14.47
CA SER A 27 -21.12 -16.04 -14.98
C SER A 27 -20.03 -15.64 -14.00
N GLU A 28 -19.40 -16.63 -13.36
CA GLU A 28 -18.16 -16.49 -12.57
C GLU A 28 -17.01 -15.99 -13.45
N SER A 29 -17.04 -14.70 -13.73
CA SER A 29 -15.90 -13.91 -14.14
C SER A 29 -15.84 -12.79 -13.12
N THR A 30 -14.73 -12.62 -12.41
CA THR A 30 -14.47 -11.38 -11.67
C THR A 30 -14.61 -10.24 -12.67
N ASP A 31 -15.71 -9.49 -12.58
CA ASP A 31 -15.89 -8.32 -13.43
C ASP A 31 -14.81 -7.28 -13.09
N ALA A 32 -14.54 -6.35 -14.01
CA ALA A 32 -13.46 -5.38 -13.82
C ALA A 32 -13.62 -4.53 -12.54
N ALA A 33 -14.85 -4.42 -12.00
CA ALA A 33 -15.15 -3.73 -10.76
C ALA A 33 -14.72 -4.53 -9.53
N THR A 34 -15.02 -5.83 -9.46
CA THR A 34 -14.56 -6.69 -8.37
C THR A 34 -13.03 -6.86 -8.34
N ALA A 35 -12.36 -6.83 -9.50
CA ALA A 35 -10.90 -6.80 -9.57
C ALA A 35 -10.31 -5.46 -9.10
N GLU A 36 -11.00 -4.35 -9.36
CA GLU A 36 -10.62 -3.01 -8.86
C GLU A 36 -10.68 -3.00 -7.33
N ASP A 37 -11.83 -3.31 -6.75
CA ASP A 37 -12.05 -3.32 -5.30
C ASP A 37 -11.05 -4.24 -4.59
N TYR A 38 -10.78 -5.42 -5.17
CA TYR A 38 -9.76 -6.34 -4.66
C TYR A 38 -8.37 -5.71 -4.66
N SER A 39 -7.97 -5.07 -5.75
CA SER A 39 -6.65 -4.44 -5.87
C SER A 39 -6.47 -3.29 -4.88
N GLU A 40 -7.50 -2.47 -4.67
CA GLU A 40 -7.51 -1.40 -3.68
C GLU A 40 -7.37 -1.96 -2.26
N GLU A 41 -8.15 -3.00 -1.93
CA GLU A 41 -8.09 -3.63 -0.61
C GLU A 41 -6.69 -4.22 -0.33
N VAL A 42 -6.07 -4.87 -1.32
CA VAL A 42 -4.73 -5.46 -1.16
C VAL A 42 -3.66 -4.39 -0.99
N VAL A 43 -3.70 -3.30 -1.76
CA VAL A 43 -2.74 -2.19 -1.62
C VAL A 43 -2.89 -1.52 -0.25
N THR A 44 -4.14 -1.25 0.16
CA THR A 44 -4.45 -0.67 1.48
C THR A 44 -3.89 -1.54 2.61
N ARG A 45 -4.17 -2.86 2.57
CA ARG A 45 -3.67 -3.80 3.58
C ARG A 45 -2.16 -3.92 3.58
N THR A 46 -1.52 -3.90 2.42
CA THR A 46 -0.05 -3.93 2.30
C THR A 46 0.56 -2.73 3.01
N ARG A 47 -0.03 -1.55 2.84
CA ARG A 47 0.42 -0.32 3.50
C ARG A 47 0.16 -0.35 5.00
N ASP A 48 -1.04 -0.72 5.41
CA ASP A 48 -1.42 -0.81 6.82
C ASP A 48 -0.56 -1.82 7.59
N ALA A 49 -0.14 -2.90 6.94
CA ALA A 49 0.66 -3.94 7.58
C ALA A 49 2.06 -3.45 8.02
N ALA A 50 2.58 -2.39 7.40
CA ALA A 50 3.87 -1.79 7.75
C ALA A 50 3.81 -0.29 8.03
N ALA A 51 2.61 0.30 8.09
CA ALA A 51 2.38 1.75 8.18
C ALA A 51 3.12 2.55 7.10
N LEU A 52 2.92 2.15 5.84
CA LEU A 52 3.59 2.76 4.69
C LEU A 52 2.80 3.89 4.06
N GLY A 53 3.52 4.82 3.45
CA GLY A 53 2.94 5.86 2.60
C GLY A 53 2.44 7.07 3.40
N LYS A 54 1.65 7.90 2.71
CA LYS A 54 0.93 9.04 3.28
C LYS A 54 0.19 8.69 4.59
N GLY A 55 0.37 9.47 5.65
CA GLY A 55 -0.18 9.19 7.00
C GLY A 55 0.47 8.01 7.74
N GLY A 56 1.38 7.28 7.08
CA GLY A 56 2.19 6.22 7.67
C GLY A 56 3.52 6.73 8.23
N CYS A 57 4.19 5.93 9.06
CA CYS A 57 5.49 6.28 9.63
C CYS A 57 6.67 6.02 8.69
N TYR A 58 6.45 5.26 7.61
CA TYR A 58 7.53 4.82 6.73
C TYR A 58 7.16 4.99 5.26
N GLU A 59 8.17 5.14 4.42
CA GLU A 59 8.04 5.19 2.97
C GLU A 59 8.75 4.03 2.29
N LEU A 60 8.08 3.41 1.34
CA LEU A 60 8.60 2.23 0.64
C LEU A 60 9.67 2.63 -0.39
N VAL A 61 10.82 1.96 -0.37
CA VAL A 61 11.88 2.16 -1.37
C VAL A 61 11.60 1.30 -2.59
N PHE A 62 11.14 1.95 -3.66
CA PHE A 62 10.88 1.30 -4.94
C PHE A 62 12.18 1.03 -5.74
N PRO A 63 12.15 0.05 -6.66
CA PRO A 63 11.05 -0.87 -6.96
C PRO A 63 10.95 -2.03 -5.96
N VAL A 64 9.75 -2.60 -5.83
CA VAL A 64 9.50 -3.79 -5.01
C VAL A 64 8.95 -4.92 -5.86
N THR A 65 9.10 -6.15 -5.37
CA THR A 65 8.55 -7.34 -6.01
C THR A 65 7.29 -7.77 -5.28
N VAL A 66 6.19 -7.95 -6.01
CA VAL A 66 4.97 -8.60 -5.50
C VAL A 66 5.01 -10.08 -5.88
N VAL A 67 4.66 -10.95 -4.93
CA VAL A 67 4.50 -12.39 -5.10
C VAL A 67 3.02 -12.71 -5.08
N PHE A 68 2.55 -13.36 -6.14
CA PHE A 68 1.17 -13.79 -6.29
C PHE A 68 0.95 -15.20 -5.71
N ALA A 69 -0.32 -15.60 -5.60
CA ALA A 69 -0.69 -16.88 -5.00
C ALA A 69 -0.25 -18.10 -5.82
N ASP A 70 -0.07 -17.93 -7.13
CA ASP A 70 0.47 -18.93 -8.06
C ASP A 70 2.00 -18.99 -8.06
N SER A 71 2.66 -18.27 -7.13
CA SER A 71 4.11 -18.11 -7.05
C SER A 71 4.76 -17.32 -8.20
N THR A 72 3.97 -16.78 -9.13
CA THR A 72 4.47 -15.79 -10.08
C THR A 72 4.80 -14.50 -9.35
N THR A 73 5.61 -13.66 -9.99
CA THR A 73 6.04 -12.38 -9.40
C THR A 73 5.98 -11.27 -10.42
N ALA A 74 5.78 -10.05 -9.95
CA ALA A 74 5.93 -8.83 -10.75
C ALA A 74 6.78 -7.81 -9.98
N GLU A 75 7.61 -7.06 -10.70
CA GLU A 75 8.30 -5.91 -10.13
C GLU A 75 7.52 -4.65 -10.46
N VAL A 76 7.34 -3.80 -9.45
CA VAL A 76 6.55 -2.57 -9.52
C VAL A 76 7.31 -1.41 -8.89
N ASP A 77 7.18 -0.23 -9.46
CA ASP A 77 7.98 0.95 -9.13
C ASP A 77 7.20 2.09 -8.46
N SER A 78 5.93 1.82 -8.14
CA SER A 78 4.98 2.73 -7.49
C SER A 78 3.80 1.93 -6.91
N TYR A 79 3.01 2.55 -6.03
CA TYR A 79 1.75 1.95 -5.56
C TYR A 79 0.71 1.80 -6.67
N GLU A 80 0.70 2.74 -7.63
CA GLU A 80 -0.13 2.65 -8.83
C GLU A 80 0.23 1.42 -9.68
N ALA A 81 1.53 1.19 -9.93
CA ALA A 81 1.99 0.00 -10.62
C ALA A 81 1.67 -1.29 -9.83
N LEU A 82 1.75 -1.24 -8.49
CA LEU A 82 1.34 -2.36 -7.63
C LEU A 82 -0.16 -2.67 -7.78
N LYS A 83 -1.03 -1.65 -7.68
CA LYS A 83 -2.48 -1.79 -7.86
C LYS A 83 -2.80 -2.36 -9.23
N ALA A 84 -2.21 -1.80 -10.28
CA ALA A 84 -2.40 -2.25 -11.66
C ALA A 84 -1.97 -3.71 -11.87
N ALA A 85 -0.80 -4.11 -11.33
CA ALA A 85 -0.32 -5.48 -11.42
C ALA A 85 -1.25 -6.47 -10.68
N ILE A 86 -1.73 -6.11 -9.48
CA ILE A 86 -2.67 -6.93 -8.72
C ILE A 86 -4.01 -7.05 -9.44
N LYS A 87 -4.54 -5.94 -9.97
CA LYS A 87 -5.80 -5.93 -10.73
C LYS A 87 -5.72 -6.84 -11.95
N ALA A 88 -4.67 -6.68 -12.76
CA ALA A 88 -4.45 -7.50 -13.96
C ALA A 88 -4.37 -8.99 -13.59
N TRP A 89 -3.56 -9.33 -12.59
CA TRP A 89 -3.46 -10.71 -12.12
C TRP A 89 -4.79 -11.26 -11.59
N LYS A 90 -5.59 -10.43 -10.90
CA LYS A 90 -6.88 -10.85 -10.34
C LYS A 90 -7.94 -11.15 -11.42
N VAL A 91 -7.90 -10.44 -12.55
CA VAL A 91 -8.76 -10.72 -13.72
C VAL A 91 -8.50 -12.12 -14.26
N ASP A 92 -7.22 -12.53 -14.34
CA ASP A 92 -6.84 -13.87 -14.81
C ASP A 92 -6.99 -14.97 -13.73
N ASN A 93 -7.18 -14.58 -12.47
CA ASN A 93 -7.25 -15.48 -11.30
C ASN A 93 -8.48 -15.19 -10.43
N PRO A 94 -9.71 -15.31 -10.98
CA PRO A 94 -10.93 -14.83 -10.35
C PRO A 94 -11.26 -15.52 -9.02
N ASP A 95 -10.98 -16.82 -8.91
CA ASP A 95 -11.35 -17.62 -7.74
C ASP A 95 -10.33 -17.57 -6.60
N VAL A 96 -9.15 -17.01 -6.86
CA VAL A 96 -8.06 -17.02 -5.87
C VAL A 96 -8.32 -16.01 -4.76
N LYS A 97 -8.43 -16.51 -3.53
CA LYS A 97 -8.67 -15.70 -2.32
C LYS A 97 -7.41 -15.30 -1.58
N THR A 98 -6.31 -16.01 -1.83
CA THR A 98 -5.01 -15.70 -1.24
C THR A 98 -4.53 -14.35 -1.76
N ARG A 99 -4.17 -13.44 -0.84
CA ARG A 99 -3.68 -12.11 -1.19
C ARG A 99 -2.21 -12.16 -1.62
N PRO A 100 -1.81 -11.42 -2.66
CA PRO A 100 -0.42 -11.16 -2.96
C PRO A 100 0.30 -10.48 -1.79
N GLN A 101 1.63 -10.66 -1.73
CA GLN A 101 2.49 -10.06 -0.69
C GLN A 101 3.76 -9.50 -1.32
N LEU A 102 4.41 -8.55 -0.65
CA LEU A 102 5.74 -8.11 -1.07
C LEU A 102 6.77 -9.21 -0.80
N ALA A 103 7.67 -9.44 -1.75
CA ALA A 103 8.81 -10.31 -1.56
C ALA A 103 9.79 -9.70 -0.56
N TYR A 104 10.37 -10.55 0.30
CA TYR A 104 11.47 -10.14 1.16
C TYR A 104 12.82 -10.41 0.49
N PRO A 105 13.86 -9.61 0.82
CA PRO A 105 13.79 -8.37 1.59
C PRO A 105 13.31 -7.17 0.76
N PHE A 106 12.70 -6.19 1.42
CA PHE A 106 12.44 -4.85 0.86
C PHE A 106 12.87 -3.78 1.87
N ASP A 107 13.06 -2.54 1.40
CA ASP A 107 13.56 -1.44 2.25
C ASP A 107 12.48 -0.36 2.44
N VAL A 108 12.48 0.27 3.60
CA VAL A 108 11.64 1.44 3.92
C VAL A 108 12.49 2.56 4.51
N ILE A 109 12.01 3.80 4.43
CA ILE A 109 12.64 4.99 5.00
C ILE A 109 11.69 5.58 6.06
N ASN A 110 12.19 5.95 7.24
CA ASN A 110 11.40 6.72 8.22
C ASN A 110 11.64 8.24 8.11
N ASP A 111 10.93 9.02 8.91
CA ASP A 111 11.08 10.48 9.01
C ASP A 111 12.47 10.93 9.50
N ALA A 112 13.18 10.06 10.22
CA ALA A 112 14.57 10.26 10.61
C ALA A 112 15.58 9.97 9.48
N GLY A 113 15.14 9.56 8.29
CA GLY A 113 16.03 9.23 7.19
C GLY A 113 16.83 7.93 7.40
N GLU A 114 16.39 7.07 8.31
CA GLU A 114 16.93 5.73 8.47
C GLU A 114 16.33 4.79 7.41
N VAL A 115 17.19 4.05 6.73
CA VAL A 115 16.81 2.96 5.82
C VAL A 115 16.71 1.67 6.61
N ILE A 116 15.54 1.05 6.60
CA ILE A 116 15.25 -0.18 7.32
C ILE A 116 14.96 -1.30 6.33
N THR A 117 15.82 -2.32 6.32
CA THR A 117 15.58 -3.55 5.56
C THR A 117 14.61 -4.46 6.31
N VAL A 118 13.45 -4.67 5.71
CA VAL A 118 12.44 -5.63 6.15
C VAL A 118 12.80 -6.99 5.56
N THR A 119 13.27 -7.92 6.41
CA THR A 119 13.74 -9.24 5.98
C THR A 119 12.68 -10.32 6.02
N ASP A 120 11.62 -10.11 6.80
CA ASP A 120 10.54 -11.05 7.03
C ASP A 120 9.36 -10.36 7.73
N ALA A 121 8.26 -11.11 7.89
CA ALA A 121 7.02 -10.62 8.51
C ALA A 121 7.17 -10.21 9.98
N THR A 122 8.18 -10.72 10.70
CA THR A 122 8.47 -10.31 12.07
C THR A 122 8.95 -8.88 12.11
N VAL A 123 9.93 -8.54 11.25
CA VAL A 123 10.42 -7.15 11.13
C VAL A 123 9.31 -6.22 10.68
N GLN A 124 8.49 -6.65 9.72
CA GLN A 124 7.34 -5.85 9.26
C GLN A 124 6.37 -5.54 10.40
N LYS A 125 6.02 -6.56 11.21
CA LYS A 125 5.13 -6.40 12.36
C LYS A 125 5.75 -5.50 13.44
N GLU A 126 7.06 -5.61 13.68
CA GLU A 126 7.77 -4.73 14.60
C GLU A 126 7.70 -3.26 14.15
N LEU A 127 7.93 -2.98 12.86
CA LEU A 127 7.81 -1.63 12.31
C LEU A 127 6.42 -1.04 12.52
N ARG A 128 5.37 -1.80 12.22
CA ARG A 128 3.99 -1.37 12.46
C ARG A 128 3.71 -1.12 13.94
N ALA A 129 4.25 -1.92 14.86
CA ALA A 129 4.07 -1.73 16.29
C ALA A 129 4.83 -0.51 16.84
N LEU A 130 5.91 -0.09 16.18
CA LEU A 130 6.61 1.15 16.47
C LEU A 130 5.86 2.36 15.92
N CYS A 131 5.18 2.20 14.79
CA CYS A 131 4.32 3.24 14.23
C CYS A 131 3.06 3.44 15.08
N GLY A 132 2.92 4.61 15.70
CA GLY A 132 1.84 4.93 16.65
C GLY A 132 2.28 4.94 18.13
N LYS A 133 3.56 4.70 18.44
CA LYS A 133 4.15 4.94 19.76
C LYS A 133 4.73 6.35 19.94
N SER A 134 4.39 7.32 19.08
CA SER A 134 4.82 8.71 19.29
C SER A 134 4.21 9.26 20.59
N ILE A 135 5.12 9.69 21.46
CA ILE A 135 4.94 10.16 22.84
C ILE A 135 4.34 11.59 22.90
N ILE A 136 3.92 12.16 21.77
CA ILE A 136 3.34 13.50 21.67
C ILE A 136 1.88 13.39 21.21
N GLY A 137 0.95 13.28 22.16
CA GLY A 137 -0.38 13.88 22.03
C GLY A 137 -1.51 13.12 21.31
N GLY A 138 -1.40 11.83 21.04
CA GLY A 138 -2.51 11.04 20.49
C GLY A 138 -2.62 9.67 21.13
N ASN A 139 -3.55 9.51 22.07
CA ASN A 139 -3.94 8.22 22.62
C ASN A 139 -4.66 7.36 21.55
N HIS A 140 -3.93 6.79 20.60
CA HIS A 140 -4.40 5.66 19.81
C HIS A 140 -4.15 4.37 20.60
N GLY A 141 -4.85 4.26 21.73
CA GLY A 141 -4.89 3.06 22.53
C GLY A 141 -5.39 1.87 21.70
N ASN A 142 -4.92 0.68 22.08
CA ASN A 142 -5.38 -0.63 21.64
C ASN A 142 -6.87 -0.64 21.22
N GLY A 143 -7.12 -0.55 19.92
CA GLY A 143 -8.44 -0.64 19.33
C GLY A 143 -8.47 -1.78 18.33
N HIS A 144 -9.01 -2.93 18.74
CA HIS A 144 -9.67 -3.84 17.82
C HIS A 144 -10.94 -3.13 17.32
N GLY A 145 -10.78 -2.16 16.41
CA GLY A 145 -11.87 -1.40 15.82
C GLY A 145 -12.43 -2.11 14.60
N GLN A 146 -13.53 -2.85 14.79
CA GLN A 146 -14.47 -3.12 13.70
C GLN A 146 -15.13 -1.80 13.31
N GLY A 147 -15.12 -1.46 12.01
CA GLY A 147 -16.05 -0.50 11.42
C GLY A 147 -15.60 0.96 11.43
N GLY A 148 -15.13 1.42 10.27
CA GLY A 148 -14.96 2.82 9.92
C GLY A 148 -15.18 3.02 8.43
N HIS A 149 -16.39 2.72 7.92
CA HIS A 149 -16.82 3.19 6.61
C HIS A 149 -17.08 4.70 6.70
N GLY A 150 -16.24 5.52 6.06
CA GLY A 150 -16.51 6.95 5.91
C GLY A 150 -15.26 7.81 5.82
N GLY A 151 -14.56 7.74 4.68
CA GLY A 151 -13.45 8.63 4.36
C GLY A 151 -12.98 8.43 2.92
N GLN A 152 -13.75 8.93 1.95
CA GLN A 152 -13.25 9.17 0.60
C GLN A 152 -12.16 10.25 0.69
N GLY A 153 -10.92 9.92 0.31
CA GLY A 153 -9.94 10.94 -0.08
C GLY A 153 -8.52 10.70 0.40
N GLY A 154 -7.76 9.92 -0.36
CA GLY A 154 -6.35 10.28 -0.62
C GLY A 154 -5.30 9.77 0.35
N HIS A 155 -5.47 8.55 0.90
CA HIS A 155 -4.38 7.83 1.56
C HIS A 155 -3.69 6.81 0.65
N ASP A 156 -4.00 6.77 -0.65
CA ASP A 156 -3.61 5.64 -1.52
C ASP A 156 -2.22 5.77 -2.15
N ASN A 157 -1.54 6.91 -1.95
CA ASN A 157 -0.23 7.20 -2.56
C ASN A 157 0.96 7.26 -1.59
N ALA A 158 2.16 7.01 -2.12
CA ALA A 158 3.42 7.24 -1.40
C ALA A 158 3.53 8.74 -1.10
N CYS A 159 4.12 9.11 0.04
CA CYS A 159 4.36 10.53 0.28
C CYS A 159 5.35 11.11 -0.74
N PHE A 160 6.45 10.38 -0.90
CA PHE A 160 7.47 10.64 -1.90
C PHE A 160 8.13 9.31 -2.25
N LYS A 161 8.76 9.27 -3.42
CA LYS A 161 9.63 8.19 -3.86
C LYS A 161 11.07 8.68 -3.83
N ILE A 162 11.95 8.00 -3.10
CA ILE A 162 13.38 8.29 -3.20
C ILE A 162 13.89 7.92 -4.60
N ASN A 163 14.70 8.80 -5.19
CA ASN A 163 15.29 8.58 -6.51
C ASN A 163 16.71 8.05 -6.36
N PHE A 164 17.11 7.17 -7.29
CA PHE A 164 18.51 6.80 -7.44
C PHE A 164 19.27 7.88 -8.23
N PRO A 165 20.58 8.05 -7.99
CA PRO A 165 21.35 7.43 -6.92
C PRO A 165 21.08 8.08 -5.56
N PHE A 166 21.22 7.30 -4.49
CA PHE A 166 21.31 7.81 -3.12
C PHE A 166 22.35 7.02 -2.33
N SER A 167 22.87 7.60 -1.26
CA SER A 167 23.88 6.95 -0.42
C SER A 167 23.36 6.79 0.99
N VAL A 168 23.85 5.76 1.67
CA VAL A 168 23.58 5.51 3.09
C VAL A 168 24.88 5.28 3.85
N SER A 169 24.92 5.68 5.12
CA SER A 169 26.02 5.41 6.04
C SER A 169 25.62 4.34 7.05
N LEU A 170 26.47 3.31 7.19
CA LEU A 170 26.39 2.34 8.29
C LEU A 170 26.88 2.97 9.61
N PRO A 171 26.62 2.33 10.77
CA PRO A 171 27.05 2.88 12.07
C PRO A 171 28.58 3.02 12.25
N ASP A 172 29.39 2.32 11.45
CA ASP A 172 30.85 2.50 11.39
C ASP A 172 31.30 3.59 10.41
N SER A 173 30.37 4.42 9.91
CA SER A 173 30.61 5.44 8.89
C SER A 173 30.98 4.90 7.50
N THR A 174 30.82 3.59 7.25
CA THR A 174 30.95 3.05 5.89
C THR A 174 29.81 3.58 5.01
N ILE A 175 30.15 4.25 3.91
CA ILE A 175 29.18 4.79 2.97
C ILE A 175 28.96 3.79 1.82
N ILE A 176 27.70 3.48 1.56
CA ILE A 176 27.25 2.66 0.44
C ILE A 176 26.42 3.54 -0.49
N THR A 177 26.79 3.59 -1.76
CA THR A 177 26.01 4.30 -2.78
C THR A 177 25.19 3.28 -3.56
N LEU A 178 23.88 3.52 -3.63
CA LEU A 178 22.95 2.75 -4.44
C LEU A 178 22.67 3.55 -5.71
N ASN A 179 23.12 3.07 -6.86
CA ASN A 179 22.87 3.66 -8.17
C ASN A 179 21.61 3.11 -8.83
N SER A 180 21.19 1.93 -8.40
CA SER A 180 20.00 1.26 -8.90
C SER A 180 19.50 0.20 -7.91
N LYS A 181 18.38 -0.45 -8.22
CA LYS A 181 17.79 -1.51 -7.40
C LYS A 181 18.72 -2.70 -7.16
N GLU A 182 19.62 -2.99 -8.10
CA GLU A 182 20.58 -4.10 -8.03
C GLU A 182 21.59 -3.90 -6.89
N ASP A 183 21.93 -2.65 -6.58
CA ASP A 183 22.86 -2.29 -5.51
C ASP A 183 22.30 -2.56 -4.11
N ARG A 184 20.98 -2.81 -3.97
CA ARG A 184 20.38 -3.21 -2.69
C ARG A 184 20.98 -4.51 -2.15
N LYS A 185 21.39 -5.43 -3.03
CA LYS A 185 22.08 -6.65 -2.60
C LYS A 185 23.38 -6.30 -1.86
N THR A 186 24.13 -5.34 -2.38
CA THR A 186 25.37 -4.83 -1.76
C THR A 186 25.08 -4.22 -0.39
N LEU A 187 24.03 -3.40 -0.28
CA LEU A 187 23.58 -2.84 0.99
C LEU A 187 23.23 -3.94 2.01
N HIS A 188 22.39 -4.91 1.61
CA HIS A 188 21.94 -5.98 2.50
C HIS A 188 23.10 -6.88 2.95
N ASP A 189 24.04 -7.18 2.07
CA ASP A 189 25.22 -7.98 2.42
C ASP A 189 26.15 -7.24 3.37
N ALA A 190 26.33 -5.92 3.19
CA ALA A 190 27.07 -5.10 4.13
C ALA A 190 26.40 -5.03 5.52
N ILE A 191 25.07 -4.87 5.57
CA ILE A 191 24.31 -4.92 6.83
C ILE A 191 24.48 -6.28 7.52
N LYS A 192 24.39 -7.39 6.77
CA LYS A 192 24.58 -8.74 7.32
C LYS A 192 25.98 -8.92 7.90
N GLU A 193 27.01 -8.49 7.19
CA GLU A 193 28.40 -8.59 7.65
C GLU A 193 28.63 -7.73 8.90
N TYR A 194 28.09 -6.51 8.93
CA TYR A 194 28.15 -5.66 10.11
C TYR A 194 27.50 -6.33 11.33
N ARG A 195 26.28 -6.90 11.16
CA ARG A 195 25.56 -7.59 12.26
C ARG A 195 26.32 -8.82 12.77
N LYS A 196 27.00 -9.54 11.89
CA LYS A 196 27.83 -10.70 12.25
C LYS A 196 29.00 -10.29 13.16
N ASN A 197 29.61 -9.14 12.87
CA ASN A 197 30.73 -8.60 13.65
C ASN A 197 30.27 -7.81 14.90
N ASN A 198 28.98 -7.42 14.95
CA ASN A 198 28.37 -6.64 16.03
C ASN A 198 27.05 -7.30 16.50
N PRO A 199 27.12 -8.46 17.17
CA PRO A 199 25.92 -9.21 17.57
C PRO A 199 25.06 -8.41 18.56
N GLY A 200 23.75 -8.43 18.35
CA GLY A 200 22.77 -7.71 19.19
C GLY A 200 22.56 -6.24 18.82
N VAL A 201 23.34 -5.69 17.88
CA VAL A 201 23.15 -4.32 17.39
C VAL A 201 22.08 -4.29 16.30
N ARG A 202 21.07 -3.45 16.48
CA ARG A 202 20.14 -3.10 15.40
C ARG A 202 20.83 -2.14 14.45
N VAL A 203 20.82 -2.47 13.16
CA VAL A 203 21.52 -1.72 12.11
C VAL A 203 20.49 -1.10 11.20
N HIS A 204 20.46 0.22 11.18
CA HIS A 204 19.64 1.06 10.33
C HIS A 204 20.57 2.07 9.65
N PRO A 205 20.99 1.84 8.39
CA PRO A 205 21.80 2.80 7.67
C PRO A 205 21.08 4.13 7.54
N GLU A 206 21.79 5.25 7.70
CA GLU A 206 21.23 6.59 7.62
C GLU A 206 21.45 7.17 6.22
N LEU A 207 20.48 7.91 5.68
CA LEU A 207 20.63 8.60 4.40
C LEU A 207 21.76 9.64 4.47
N VAL A 208 22.61 9.64 3.45
CA VAL A 208 23.61 10.68 3.23
C VAL A 208 23.01 11.74 2.33
N PHE A 209 22.86 12.95 2.85
CA PHE A 209 22.29 14.08 2.13
C PHE A 209 23.36 14.80 1.28
N PRO A 210 22.95 15.45 0.17
CA PRO A 210 21.58 15.60 -0.32
C PRO A 210 21.05 14.36 -1.04
N ILE A 211 19.73 14.16 -0.98
CA ILE A 211 19.01 13.16 -1.79
C ILE A 211 18.02 13.84 -2.73
N THR A 212 17.52 13.09 -3.71
CA THR A 212 16.41 13.54 -4.55
C THR A 212 15.21 12.63 -4.35
N VAL A 213 14.02 13.23 -4.31
CA VAL A 213 12.76 12.52 -4.17
C VAL A 213 11.76 13.00 -5.22
N THR A 214 10.89 12.12 -5.67
CA THR A 214 9.76 12.45 -6.55
C THR A 214 8.48 12.47 -5.73
N MET A 215 7.75 13.59 -5.78
CA MET A 215 6.45 13.78 -5.14
C MET A 215 5.33 13.12 -5.94
N GLU A 216 4.13 13.03 -5.36
CA GLU A 216 2.94 12.44 -6.01
C GLU A 216 2.58 13.12 -7.35
N ASP A 217 2.77 14.44 -7.46
CA ASP A 217 2.51 15.22 -8.68
C ASP A 217 3.61 15.06 -9.75
N GLY A 218 4.63 14.23 -9.49
CA GLY A 218 5.79 14.03 -10.35
C GLY A 218 6.89 15.08 -10.19
N THR A 219 6.72 16.07 -9.31
CA THR A 219 7.75 17.08 -9.03
C THR A 219 8.95 16.43 -8.35
N VAL A 220 10.15 16.75 -8.82
CA VAL A 220 11.40 16.30 -8.21
C VAL A 220 11.92 17.36 -7.25
N VAL A 221 12.16 16.97 -6.00
CA VAL A 221 12.64 17.82 -4.91
C VAL A 221 14.01 17.33 -4.44
N THR A 222 14.95 18.25 -4.26
CA THR A 222 16.21 17.97 -3.57
C THR A 222 16.02 18.22 -2.08
N VAL A 223 16.33 17.21 -1.27
CA VAL A 223 16.29 17.28 0.18
C VAL A 223 17.74 17.33 0.68
N ASN A 224 18.11 18.40 1.36
CA ASN A 224 19.50 18.69 1.73
C ASN A 224 19.84 18.24 3.15
N THR A 225 18.83 17.97 3.98
CA THR A 225 19.00 17.63 5.40
C THR A 225 17.94 16.64 5.87
N GLN A 226 18.22 15.99 6.99
CA GLN A 226 17.25 15.15 7.70
C GLN A 226 16.00 15.94 8.12
N ASP A 227 16.18 17.19 8.57
CA ASP A 227 15.07 18.05 8.97
C ASP A 227 14.17 18.40 7.77
N GLU A 228 14.74 18.62 6.59
CA GLU A 228 13.97 18.82 5.35
C GLU A 228 13.19 17.55 4.97
N LEU A 229 13.78 16.36 5.13
CA LEU A 229 13.09 15.09 4.87
C LEU A 229 11.91 14.90 5.82
N LYS A 230 12.13 15.18 7.10
CA LYS A 230 11.10 15.10 8.13
C LYS A 230 9.96 16.08 7.86
N ALA A 231 10.29 17.35 7.59
CA ALA A 231 9.28 18.36 7.25
C ALA A 231 8.50 17.98 5.99
N LEU A 232 9.17 17.40 4.98
CA LEU A 232 8.52 16.90 3.78
C LEU A 232 7.51 15.79 4.12
N LYS A 233 7.92 14.84 4.96
CA LYS A 233 7.05 13.74 5.43
C LYS A 233 5.86 14.23 6.25
N GLU A 234 6.06 15.19 7.16
CA GLU A 234 4.99 15.79 7.98
C GLU A 234 4.02 16.63 7.14
N SER A 235 4.49 17.32 6.10
CA SER A 235 3.62 18.08 5.19
C SER A 235 2.71 17.22 4.31
N CYS A 236 2.94 15.91 4.37
CA CYS A 236 2.31 14.92 3.51
C CYS A 236 1.04 14.33 4.11
N ASP A 237 0.69 14.62 5.35
CA ASP A 237 -0.40 13.95 6.07
C ASP A 237 -1.79 14.53 5.77
#